data_AF-A0A4V6RQV4-F1
#
_entry.id   AF-A0A4V6RQV4-F1
#
_cell.length_a   1.000
_cell.length_b   1.000
_cell.length_c   1.000
_cell.angle_alpha   90.00
_cell.angle_beta   90.00
_cell.angle_gamma   90.00
#
_symmetry.space_group_name_H-M   'P 1'
#
loop_
_entity.id
_entity.type
_entity.pdbx_description
1 polymer ?
#
loop_
_entity_poly.entity_id
_entity_poly.type
_entity_poly.pdbx_seq_one_letter_code
_entity_poly.pdbx_strand_id
1 'polypeptide(L)'
;MVDLYDRLEATVTSNQYLEEVSHYSDQAGETGVSDDRRFLITDLRLHLNNVRAVVPLFTRDLSYINNALIRPIVAYINSRRTFIPVHCRLVKRVGDFDGSWTIFDSGLMDDLSAAVYDAFARDVVDEQARKRRFKKVGFWSLQLAAQAIFMGMAGNIA
;
A
#
# COMPACT_ATOMS: atom_id res chain seq x y z
N MET A 1 22.84 3.19 -11.34
CA MET A 1 22.36 4.28 -12.22
C MET A 1 20.92 4.72 -11.88
N VAL A 2 20.41 4.42 -10.67
CA VAL A 2 19.00 4.69 -10.26
C VAL A 2 18.89 5.95 -9.38
N ASP A 3 19.96 6.31 -8.69
CA ASP A 3 19.99 7.34 -7.64
C ASP A 3 19.85 8.79 -8.15
N LEU A 4 20.14 9.03 -9.43
CA LEU A 4 20.01 10.36 -10.05
C LEU A 4 18.57 10.64 -10.53
N TYR A 5 17.87 9.62 -11.03
CA TYR A 5 16.49 9.76 -11.48
C TYR A 5 15.54 9.94 -10.28
N ASP A 6 15.72 9.15 -9.22
CA ASP A 6 14.91 9.27 -7.99
C ASP A 6 15.05 10.67 -7.35
N ARG A 7 16.25 11.26 -7.37
CA ARG A 7 16.49 12.61 -6.84
C ARG A 7 15.88 13.71 -7.70
N LEU A 8 15.86 13.53 -9.02
CA LEU A 8 15.29 14.48 -9.96
C LEU A 8 13.76 14.47 -9.88
N GLU A 9 13.15 13.29 -9.80
CA GLU A 9 11.71 13.13 -9.57
C GLU A 9 11.28 13.71 -8.21
N ALA A 10 12.06 13.49 -7.15
CA ALA A 10 11.79 14.07 -5.82
C ALA A 10 11.84 15.60 -5.81
N THR A 11 12.71 16.22 -6.62
CA THR A 11 12.84 17.69 -6.64
C THR A 11 11.74 18.35 -7.47
N VAL A 12 11.37 17.74 -8.61
CA VAL A 12 10.31 18.27 -9.49
C VAL A 12 8.92 18.14 -8.85
N THR A 13 8.67 17.03 -8.17
CA THR A 13 7.40 16.84 -7.42
C THR A 13 7.31 17.76 -6.20
N SER A 14 8.41 18.02 -5.51
CA SER A 14 8.43 18.96 -4.38
C SER A 14 8.17 20.41 -4.79
N ASN A 15 8.56 20.83 -6.00
CA ASN A 15 8.34 22.19 -6.49
C ASN A 15 6.90 22.41 -6.97
N GLN A 16 6.28 21.38 -7.55
CA GLN A 16 4.89 21.47 -8.00
C GLN A 16 3.91 21.59 -6.82
N TYR A 17 4.23 20.96 -5.67
CA TYR A 17 3.47 21.12 -4.44
C TYR A 17 3.62 22.52 -3.80
N LEU A 18 4.73 23.23 -4.05
CA LEU A 18 4.96 24.58 -3.56
C LEU A 18 4.25 25.66 -4.42
N GLU A 19 4.11 25.44 -5.73
CA GLU A 19 3.43 26.37 -6.64
C GLU A 19 1.89 26.31 -6.52
N GLU A 20 1.29 25.15 -6.25
CA GLU A 20 -0.16 25.04 -6.01
C GLU A 20 -0.59 25.71 -4.69
N VAL A 21 0.25 25.67 -3.66
CA VAL A 21 -0.01 26.28 -2.34
C VAL A 21 0.09 27.81 -2.38
N SER A 22 0.91 28.37 -3.27
CA SER A 22 1.19 29.80 -3.31
C SER A 22 0.19 30.63 -4.13
N HIS A 23 -0.69 29.99 -4.91
CA HIS A 23 -1.71 30.71 -5.70
C HIS A 23 -3.08 30.89 -4.99
N TYR A 24 -3.32 30.23 -3.85
CA TYR A 24 -4.58 30.35 -3.08
C TYR A 24 -4.45 31.22 -1.82
N SER A 25 -3.26 31.70 -1.46
CA SER A 25 -3.00 32.29 -0.15
C SER A 25 -3.17 33.81 -0.03
N ASP A 26 -3.59 34.52 -1.07
CA ASP A 26 -3.59 36.00 -1.05
C ASP A 26 -4.91 36.67 -0.64
N GLN A 27 -5.97 35.92 -0.30
CA GLN A 27 -7.23 36.52 0.19
C GLN A 27 -7.96 35.66 1.23
N ALA A 28 -7.39 35.50 2.43
CA ALA A 28 -8.18 35.14 3.61
C ALA A 28 -7.56 35.72 4.89
N GLY A 29 -8.38 36.43 5.67
CA GLY A 29 -7.96 37.22 6.82
C GLY A 29 -7.28 36.44 7.95
N GLU A 30 -6.73 37.22 8.88
CA GLU A 30 -5.83 36.89 9.99
C GLU A 30 -6.30 35.82 11.02
N THR A 31 -7.39 35.10 10.74
CA THR A 31 -7.88 33.97 11.56
C THR A 31 -7.30 32.60 11.17
N GLY A 32 -6.65 32.46 10.00
CA GLY A 32 -6.22 31.16 9.44
C GLY A 32 -4.94 30.51 10.02
N VAL A 33 -4.08 31.26 10.71
CA VAL A 33 -2.75 30.76 11.14
C VAL A 33 -2.83 29.69 12.25
N SER A 34 -3.94 29.62 12.98
CA SER A 34 -4.11 28.64 14.06
C SER A 34 -4.56 27.25 13.59
N ASP A 35 -5.23 27.16 12.44
CA ASP A 35 -5.82 25.91 11.97
C ASP A 35 -4.82 25.01 11.24
N ASP A 36 -3.83 25.61 10.57
CA ASP A 36 -2.80 24.87 9.81
C ASP A 36 -1.88 24.00 10.69
N ARG A 37 -1.91 24.16 12.02
CA ARG A 37 -1.18 23.29 12.95
C ARG A 37 -1.99 22.11 13.47
N ARG A 38 -3.29 22.04 13.16
CA ARG A 38 -4.19 20.99 13.64
C ARG A 38 -4.25 19.88 12.61
N PHE A 39 -4.12 18.65 13.10
CA PHE A 39 -4.20 17.44 12.27
C PHE A 39 -5.40 16.60 12.68
N LEU A 40 -6.11 16.10 11.68
CA LEU A 40 -7.03 14.98 11.80
C LEU A 40 -6.24 13.69 11.60
N ILE A 41 -6.20 12.85 12.63
CA ILE A 41 -5.59 11.52 12.57
C ILE A 41 -6.70 10.49 12.64
N THR A 42 -6.83 9.67 11.61
CA THR A 42 -7.88 8.67 11.50
C THR A 42 -7.25 7.29 11.32
N ASP A 43 -7.50 6.39 12.26
CA ASP A 43 -7.12 4.98 12.14
C ASP A 43 -8.26 4.16 11.53
N LEU A 44 -8.06 3.69 10.31
CA LEU A 44 -9.02 2.91 9.56
C LEU A 44 -8.68 1.42 9.64
N ARG A 45 -9.65 0.62 10.08
CA ARG A 45 -9.56 -0.85 10.10
C ARG A 45 -10.75 -1.41 9.34
N LEU A 46 -10.50 -1.97 8.17
CA LEU A 46 -11.53 -2.58 7.33
C LEU A 46 -11.32 -4.08 7.25
N HIS A 47 -12.42 -4.83 7.35
CA HIS A 47 -12.45 -6.25 7.08
C HIS A 47 -13.23 -6.49 5.80
N LEU A 48 -12.51 -6.83 4.73
CA LEU A 48 -13.11 -7.09 3.43
C LEU A 48 -13.49 -8.58 3.33
N ASN A 49 -14.77 -8.88 3.49
CA ASN A 49 -15.28 -10.25 3.48
C ASN A 49 -15.65 -10.68 2.05
N ASN A 50 -15.08 -11.80 1.58
CA ASN A 50 -15.41 -12.43 0.29
C ASN A 50 -15.41 -11.45 -0.92
N VAL A 51 -14.43 -10.54 -0.95
CA VAL A 51 -14.29 -9.56 -2.02
C VAL A 51 -13.71 -10.17 -3.30
N ARG A 52 -14.11 -9.61 -4.44
CA ARG A 52 -13.56 -9.96 -5.76
C ARG A 52 -13.18 -8.68 -6.50
N ALA A 53 -12.09 -8.76 -7.25
CA ALA A 53 -11.59 -7.63 -8.04
C ALA A 53 -11.26 -8.05 -9.47
N VAL A 54 -11.35 -7.09 -10.39
CA VAL A 54 -10.98 -7.23 -11.81
C VAL A 54 -10.15 -6.04 -12.24
N VAL A 55 -9.15 -6.26 -13.08
CA VAL A 55 -8.33 -5.19 -13.67
C VAL A 55 -9.07 -4.63 -14.88
N PRO A 56 -9.37 -3.31 -14.95
CA PRO A 56 -9.93 -2.72 -16.15
C PRO A 56 -8.91 -2.74 -17.31
N LEU A 57 -9.36 -3.07 -18.52
CA LEU A 57 -8.49 -3.19 -19.70
C LEU A 57 -7.99 -1.84 -20.22
N PHE A 58 -8.67 -0.73 -19.90
CA PHE A 58 -8.31 0.62 -20.31
C PHE A 58 -8.52 1.58 -19.13
N THR A 59 -7.49 2.34 -18.80
CA THR A 59 -7.57 3.43 -17.83
C THR A 59 -6.65 4.55 -18.29
N ARG A 60 -7.23 5.72 -18.60
CA ARG A 60 -6.46 6.93 -18.89
C ARG A 60 -6.08 7.70 -17.62
N ASP A 61 -6.67 7.32 -16.48
CA ASP A 61 -6.64 8.09 -15.23
C ASP A 61 -5.95 7.37 -14.06
N LEU A 62 -5.30 6.21 -14.29
CA LEU A 62 -4.51 5.52 -13.25
C LEU A 62 -3.12 6.16 -13.11
N SER A 63 -3.07 7.43 -12.72
CA SER A 63 -1.80 8.12 -12.42
C SER A 63 -1.28 7.81 -11.00
N TYR A 64 -2.16 7.43 -10.07
CA TYR A 64 -1.82 7.34 -8.64
C TYR A 64 -1.42 5.94 -8.15
N ILE A 65 -1.62 4.90 -8.95
CA ILE A 65 -1.41 3.50 -8.56
C ILE A 65 -0.45 2.89 -9.58
N ASN A 66 0.76 2.57 -9.13
CA ASN A 66 1.76 1.94 -10.00
C ASN A 66 1.17 0.69 -10.66
N ASN A 67 1.13 0.71 -11.99
CA ASN A 67 0.56 -0.36 -12.84
C ASN A 67 1.19 -1.74 -12.55
N ALA A 68 2.42 -1.76 -12.03
CA ALA A 68 3.13 -2.99 -11.69
C ALA A 68 2.43 -3.84 -10.61
N LEU A 69 1.83 -3.23 -9.59
CA LEU A 69 1.24 -3.97 -8.45
C LEU A 69 -0.25 -4.24 -8.59
N ILE A 70 -0.95 -3.61 -9.54
CA ILE A 70 -2.39 -3.79 -9.74
C ILE A 70 -2.74 -5.26 -9.93
N ARG A 71 -2.04 -5.96 -10.83
CA ARG A 71 -2.31 -7.39 -11.10
C ARG A 71 -1.99 -8.27 -9.89
N PRO A 72 -0.82 -8.13 -9.22
CA PRO A 72 -0.55 -8.80 -7.96
C PRO A 72 -1.61 -8.56 -6.88
N ILE A 73 -2.07 -7.31 -6.70
CA ILE A 73 -3.11 -6.95 -5.71
C ILE A 73 -4.43 -7.64 -6.06
N VAL A 74 -4.87 -7.57 -7.31
CA VAL A 74 -6.10 -8.25 -7.75
C VAL A 74 -6.00 -9.77 -7.58
N ALA A 75 -4.85 -10.37 -7.91
CA ALA A 75 -4.61 -11.79 -7.69
C ALA A 75 -4.64 -12.13 -6.19
N TYR A 76 -4.07 -11.28 -5.33
CA TYR A 76 -4.12 -11.45 -3.88
C TYR A 76 -5.55 -11.40 -3.35
N ILE A 77 -6.33 -10.39 -3.75
CA ILE A 77 -7.74 -10.24 -3.39
C ILE A 77 -8.52 -11.51 -3.72
N ASN A 78 -8.43 -11.96 -4.96
CA ASN A 78 -9.17 -13.14 -5.43
C ASN A 78 -8.65 -14.47 -4.85
N SER A 79 -7.41 -14.51 -4.34
CA SER A 79 -6.84 -15.70 -3.71
C SER A 79 -7.34 -15.93 -2.28
N ARG A 80 -7.83 -14.87 -1.61
CA ARG A 80 -8.32 -14.92 -0.24
C ARG A 80 -9.79 -15.34 -0.22
N ARG A 81 -10.09 -16.44 0.46
CA ARG A 81 -11.44 -17.05 0.55
C ARG A 81 -12.21 -16.69 1.82
N THR A 82 -11.57 -15.98 2.76
CA THR A 82 -12.16 -15.62 4.07
C THR A 82 -12.41 -14.11 4.14
N PHE A 83 -11.46 -13.38 4.71
CA PHE A 83 -11.48 -11.93 4.79
C PHE A 83 -10.07 -11.38 4.55
N ILE A 84 -10.01 -10.12 4.13
CA ILE A 84 -8.76 -9.37 3.98
C ILE A 84 -8.80 -8.21 4.99
N PRO A 85 -7.91 -8.20 6.00
CA PRO A 85 -7.77 -7.04 6.87
C PRO A 85 -7.02 -5.94 6.13
N VAL A 86 -7.57 -4.73 6.13
CA VAL A 86 -6.88 -3.53 5.65
C VAL A 86 -6.73 -2.60 6.85
N HIS A 87 -5.48 -2.25 7.14
CA HIS A 87 -5.11 -1.33 8.21
C HIS A 87 -4.37 -0.15 7.62
N CYS A 88 -4.94 1.03 7.75
CA CYS A 88 -4.27 2.26 7.34
C CYS A 88 -4.53 3.38 8.35
N ARG A 89 -3.58 4.29 8.45
CA ARG A 89 -3.66 5.51 9.25
C ARG A 89 -3.61 6.69 8.29
N LEU A 90 -4.57 7.57 8.41
CA LEU A 90 -4.66 8.80 7.64
C LEU A 90 -4.26 9.96 8.55
N VAL A 91 -3.49 10.88 8.01
CA VAL A 91 -3.12 12.12 8.68
C VAL A 91 -3.38 13.24 7.69
N LYS A 92 -4.30 14.14 8.02
CA LYS A 92 -4.66 15.27 7.17
C LYS A 92 -4.74 16.55 7.96
N ARG A 93 -4.46 17.70 7.36
CA ARG A 93 -4.58 18.99 8.05
C ARG A 93 -6.05 19.34 8.19
N VAL A 94 -6.43 19.93 9.32
CA VAL A 94 -7.82 20.37 9.53
C VAL A 94 -8.17 21.51 8.57
N GLY A 95 -7.20 22.36 8.21
CA GLY A 95 -7.36 23.41 7.21
C GLY A 95 -7.76 22.91 5.82
N ASP A 96 -7.38 21.68 5.43
CA ASP A 96 -7.77 21.09 4.14
C ASP A 96 -9.28 20.80 4.06
N PHE A 97 -9.99 20.87 5.19
CA PHE A 97 -11.43 20.69 5.24
C PHE A 97 -12.20 22.02 5.17
N ASP A 98 -11.54 23.18 5.22
CA ASP A 98 -12.23 24.47 5.18
C ASP A 98 -12.92 24.68 3.83
N GLY A 99 -14.21 24.99 3.86
CA GLY A 99 -15.05 25.08 2.66
C GLY A 99 -15.35 23.74 1.95
N SER A 100 -14.81 22.62 2.42
CA SER A 100 -15.10 21.30 1.85
C SER A 100 -16.46 20.77 2.33
N TRP A 101 -17.26 20.24 1.42
CA TRP A 101 -18.54 19.59 1.75
C TRP A 101 -18.43 18.06 1.65
N THR A 102 -17.50 17.56 0.83
CA THR A 102 -17.27 16.13 0.63
C THR A 102 -15.82 15.74 0.87
N ILE A 103 -15.59 14.43 1.01
CA ILE A 103 -14.24 13.85 1.10
C ILE A 103 -13.41 14.02 -0.18
N PHE A 104 -14.08 14.33 -1.30
CA PHE A 104 -13.42 14.58 -2.58
C PHE A 104 -12.89 16.02 -2.61
N ASP A 105 -13.68 16.99 -2.15
CA ASP A 105 -13.29 18.41 -2.13
C ASP A 105 -12.13 18.68 -1.17
N SER A 106 -12.09 17.95 -0.05
CA SER A 106 -10.97 17.98 0.89
C SER A 106 -9.75 17.19 0.40
N GLY A 107 -9.82 16.47 -0.72
CA GLY A 107 -8.78 15.54 -1.17
C GLY A 107 -8.53 14.36 -0.22
N LEU A 108 -9.36 14.17 0.80
CA LEU A 108 -9.22 13.05 1.75
C LEU A 108 -9.39 11.69 1.05
N MET A 109 -10.19 11.64 -0.02
CA MET A 109 -10.36 10.43 -0.82
C MET A 109 -9.06 9.96 -1.48
N ASP A 110 -8.24 10.90 -1.96
CA ASP A 110 -6.96 10.57 -2.60
C ASP A 110 -5.99 9.98 -1.59
N ASP A 111 -5.85 10.63 -0.42
CA ASP A 111 -5.05 10.13 0.70
C ASP A 111 -5.52 8.75 1.17
N LEU A 112 -6.84 8.55 1.27
CA LEU A 112 -7.43 7.27 1.62
C LEU A 112 -7.09 6.20 0.58
N SER A 113 -7.22 6.52 -0.71
CA SER A 113 -6.93 5.59 -1.79
C SER A 113 -5.45 5.16 -1.81
N ALA A 114 -4.54 6.10 -1.58
CA ALA A 114 -3.10 5.85 -1.49
C ALA A 114 -2.76 4.99 -0.27
N ALA A 115 -3.33 5.31 0.90
CA ALA A 115 -3.07 4.55 2.12
C ALA A 115 -3.60 3.11 2.04
N VAL A 116 -4.76 2.90 1.40
CA VAL A 116 -5.30 1.56 1.13
C VAL A 116 -4.43 0.81 0.12
N TYR A 117 -3.97 1.48 -0.94
CA TYR A 117 -3.05 0.89 -1.91
C TYR A 117 -1.76 0.41 -1.24
N ASP A 118 -1.14 1.23 -0.40
CA ASP A 118 0.06 0.88 0.36
C ASP A 118 -0.15 -0.32 1.28
N ALA A 119 -1.30 -0.38 1.96
CA ALA A 119 -1.65 -1.52 2.79
C ALA A 119 -1.71 -2.82 1.96
N PHE A 120 -2.36 -2.80 0.79
CA PHE A 120 -2.38 -3.94 -0.11
C PHE A 120 -1.01 -4.29 -0.68
N ALA A 121 -0.20 -3.29 -1.03
CA ALA A 121 1.14 -3.50 -1.56
C ALA A 121 2.02 -4.27 -0.57
N ARG A 122 1.99 -3.87 0.71
CA ARG A 122 2.71 -4.55 1.80
C ARG A 122 2.23 -6.00 1.96
N ASP A 123 0.91 -6.20 2.03
CA ASP A 123 0.27 -7.51 2.14
C ASP A 123 0.69 -8.48 1.02
N VAL A 124 0.71 -7.99 -0.22
CA VAL A 124 1.10 -8.77 -1.40
C VAL A 124 2.58 -9.16 -1.33
N VAL A 125 3.46 -8.20 -0.98
CA VAL A 125 4.90 -8.45 -0.86
C VAL A 125 5.17 -9.48 0.23
N ASP A 126 4.51 -9.36 1.37
CA ASP A 126 4.65 -10.29 2.50
C ASP A 126 4.16 -11.69 2.16
N GLU A 127 3.04 -11.82 1.45
CA GLU A 127 2.52 -13.10 0.96
C GLU A 127 3.52 -13.78 0.03
N GLN A 128 4.09 -13.03 -0.92
CA GLN A 128 5.07 -13.54 -1.87
C GLN A 128 6.36 -13.97 -1.17
N ALA A 129 6.87 -13.15 -0.24
CA ALA A 129 8.05 -13.47 0.56
C ALA A 129 7.82 -14.73 1.39
N ARG A 130 6.65 -14.86 2.02
CA ARG A 130 6.29 -16.04 2.82
C ARG A 130 6.20 -17.30 1.96
N LYS A 131 5.57 -17.25 0.79
CA LYS A 131 5.53 -18.38 -0.16
C LYS A 131 6.92 -18.83 -0.59
N ARG A 132 7.83 -17.89 -0.85
CA ARG A 132 9.23 -18.20 -1.20
C ARG A 132 9.96 -18.88 -0.04
N ARG A 133 9.78 -18.37 1.20
CA ARG A 133 10.36 -18.99 2.40
C ARG A 133 9.83 -20.41 2.63
N PHE A 134 8.53 -20.63 2.48
CA PHE A 134 7.94 -21.96 2.61
C PHE A 134 8.48 -22.97 1.60
N LYS A 135 8.69 -22.58 0.35
CA LYS A 135 9.29 -23.47 -0.66
C LYS A 135 10.72 -23.87 -0.29
N LYS A 136 11.53 -22.91 0.17
CA LYS A 136 12.90 -23.18 0.61
C LYS A 136 12.90 -24.16 1.79
N VAL A 137 12.18 -23.84 2.86
CA VAL A 137 12.13 -24.68 4.07
C VAL A 137 11.51 -26.05 3.76
N GLY A 138 10.49 -26.11 2.92
CA GLY A 138 9.87 -27.37 2.49
C GLY A 138 10.84 -28.26 1.74
N PHE A 139 11.65 -27.70 0.83
CA PHE A 139 12.69 -28.47 0.13
C PHE A 139 13.74 -29.01 1.09
N TRP A 140 14.27 -28.16 1.99
CA TRP A 140 15.23 -28.59 3.01
C TRP A 140 14.66 -29.66 3.95
N SER A 141 13.41 -29.51 4.37
CA SER A 141 12.73 -30.48 5.24
C SER A 141 12.53 -31.83 4.53
N LEU A 142 12.16 -31.81 3.24
CA LEU A 142 11.99 -33.04 2.47
C LEU A 142 13.32 -33.77 2.28
N GLN A 143 14.39 -33.03 2.01
CA GLN A 143 15.74 -33.59 1.89
C GLN A 143 16.19 -34.25 3.21
N LEU A 144 15.96 -33.58 4.34
CA LEU A 144 16.32 -34.10 5.65
C LEU A 144 15.49 -35.33 6.04
N ALA A 145 14.19 -35.35 5.71
CA ALA A 145 13.33 -36.52 5.92
C ALA A 145 13.79 -37.72 5.07
N ALA A 146 14.15 -37.50 3.82
CA ALA A 146 14.69 -38.56 2.95
C ALA A 146 15.99 -39.15 3.54
N GLN A 147 16.92 -38.29 3.98
CA GLN A 147 18.16 -38.73 4.63
C GLN A 147 17.88 -39.53 5.91
N ALA A 148 16.91 -39.11 6.74
CA ALA A 148 16.52 -39.84 7.94
C ALA A 148 15.92 -41.21 7.61
N ILE A 149 15.11 -41.33 6.56
CA ILE A 149 14.57 -42.63 6.09
C ILE A 149 15.72 -43.54 5.63
N PHE A 150 16.66 -43.03 4.83
CA PHE A 150 17.82 -43.81 4.38
C PHE A 150 18.72 -44.25 5.54
N MET A 151 19.02 -43.36 6.50
CA MET A 151 19.79 -43.72 7.70
C MET A 151 19.04 -44.73 8.59
N GLY A 152 17.72 -44.59 8.74
CA GLY A 152 16.89 -45.54 9.50
C GLY A 152 16.82 -46.92 8.86
N MET A 153 16.77 -47.01 7.52
CA MET A 153 16.84 -48.28 6.81
C MET A 153 18.25 -48.90 6.84
N ALA A 154 19.30 -48.08 6.76
CA ALA A 154 20.69 -48.55 6.85
C ALA A 154 21.09 -49.02 8.25
N GLY A 155 20.50 -48.46 9.32
CA GLY A 155 20.73 -48.87 10.71
C GLY A 155 20.07 -50.20 11.11
N ASN A 156 19.25 -50.81 10.24
CA ASN A 156 18.61 -52.11 10.47
C ASN A 156 19.32 -53.28 9.75
N ILE A 157 20.56 -53.07 9.27
CA ILE A 157 21.33 -54.06 8.48
C ILE A 157 22.71 -54.35 9.13
N ALA A 158 22.84 -54.17 10.44
CA ALA A 158 24.00 -54.59 11.24
C ALA A 158 23.56 -55.56 12.35
#